data_AF-A0A960S6C0-F1
#
_entry.id   AF-A0A960S6C0-F1
#
_cell.length_a   1.000
_cell.length_b   1.000
_cell.length_c   1.000
_cell.angle_alpha   90.00
_cell.angle_beta   90.00
_cell.angle_gamma   90.00
#
_symmetry.space_group_name_H-M   'P 1'
#
loop_
_entity.id
_entity.type
_entity.pdbx_description
1 polymer ?
#
loop_
_entity_poly.entity_id
_entity_poly.type
_entity_poly.pdbx_seq_one_letter_code
_entity_poly.pdbx_strand_id
1 'polypeptide(L)'
;MNNPSKHILEDPIYSSEELASIDPENIPNHVVIIMDGNRRWARREGLSPEMGHWQGAEQLDVIVRAAADLGIRTLTVYSFST
;
A
#
# COMPACT_ATOMS: atom_id res chain seq x y z
N MET A 1 -25.13 3.31 -16.08
CA MET A 1 -24.35 4.21 -15.21
C MET A 1 -23.94 3.38 -14.00
N ASN A 2 -22.79 2.72 -14.08
CA ASN A 2 -22.34 1.80 -13.05
C ASN A 2 -21.84 2.61 -11.86
N ASN A 3 -22.48 2.40 -10.72
CA ASN A 3 -22.09 2.98 -9.44
C ASN A 3 -20.66 2.51 -9.08
N PRO A 4 -19.66 3.41 -9.00
CA PRO A 4 -18.27 3.03 -8.73
C PRO A 4 -18.06 2.53 -7.29
N SER A 5 -19.06 2.63 -6.41
CA SER A 5 -18.95 2.26 -4.99
C SER A 5 -18.99 0.74 -4.71
N LYS A 6 -19.04 -0.12 -5.75
CA LYS A 6 -19.16 -1.58 -5.57
C LYS A 6 -17.85 -2.37 -5.67
N HIS A 7 -16.70 -1.72 -5.89
CA HIS A 7 -15.41 -2.41 -6.04
C HIS A 7 -14.54 -2.48 -4.78
N ILE A 8 -14.96 -1.93 -3.63
CA ILE A 8 -14.20 -2.00 -2.37
C ILE A 8 -14.70 -3.17 -1.52
N LEU A 9 -14.67 -4.38 -2.08
CA LEU A 9 -14.76 -5.65 -1.36
C LEU A 9 -13.69 -6.55 -1.93
N GLU A 10 -12.44 -6.12 -1.78
CA GLU A 10 -11.31 -7.02 -2.01
C GLU A 10 -11.01 -7.73 -0.70
N ASP A 11 -10.58 -8.99 -0.82
CA ASP A 11 -10.27 -9.82 0.32
C ASP A 11 -9.27 -9.10 1.23
N PRO A 12 -9.46 -9.16 2.57
CA PRO A 12 -8.54 -8.54 3.50
C PRO A 12 -7.13 -9.10 3.31
N ILE A 13 -6.13 -8.22 3.40
CA ILE A 13 -4.71 -8.58 3.31
C ILE A 13 -4.32 -9.56 4.41
N TYR A 14 -4.92 -9.39 5.60
CA TYR A 14 -4.67 -10.22 6.77
C TYR A 14 -5.89 -11.05 7.12
N SER A 15 -5.66 -12.30 7.54
CA SER A 15 -6.70 -13.16 8.11
C SER A 15 -7.18 -12.64 9.47
N SER A 16 -8.34 -13.15 9.92
CA SER A 16 -8.90 -12.78 11.23
C SER A 16 -7.96 -13.21 12.37
N GLU A 17 -7.30 -14.36 12.21
CA GLU A 17 -6.34 -14.91 13.16
C GLU A 17 -5.08 -14.05 13.26
N GLU A 18 -4.56 -13.56 12.13
CA GLU A 18 -3.41 -12.65 12.10
C GLU A 18 -3.75 -11.32 12.79
N LEU A 19 -4.89 -10.71 12.47
CA LEU A 19 -5.32 -9.47 13.10
C LEU A 19 -5.55 -9.62 14.61
N ALA A 20 -6.11 -10.75 15.05
CA ALA A 20 -6.32 -11.03 16.48
C ALA A 20 -5.01 -11.22 17.27
N SER A 21 -3.90 -11.52 16.59
CA SER A 21 -2.58 -11.69 17.21
C SER A 21 -1.84 -10.37 17.45
N ILE A 22 -2.32 -9.26 16.88
CA ILE A 22 -1.71 -7.93 17.00
C ILE A 22 -2.29 -7.21 18.21
N ASP A 23 -1.41 -6.59 19.01
CA ASP A 23 -1.84 -5.72 20.11
C ASP A 23 -2.39 -4.39 19.58
N PRO A 24 -3.70 -4.12 19.70
CA PRO A 24 -4.33 -2.92 19.14
C PRO A 24 -3.81 -1.62 19.77
N GLU A 25 -3.29 -1.65 21.00
CA GLU A 25 -2.74 -0.46 21.67
C GLU A 25 -1.38 -0.03 21.10
N ASN A 26 -0.71 -0.94 20.38
CA ASN A 26 0.59 -0.71 19.77
C ASN A 26 0.52 -0.40 18.27
N ILE A 27 -0.68 -0.24 17.71
CA ILE A 27 -0.84 0.12 16.30
C ILE A 27 -0.62 1.64 16.14
N PRO A 28 0.33 2.07 15.28
CA PRO A 28 0.58 3.49 15.07
C PRO A 28 -0.61 4.16 14.39
N ASN A 29 -0.98 5.33 14.88
CA ASN A 29 -2.07 6.12 14.29
C ASN A 29 -1.69 6.77 12.95
N HIS A 30 -0.38 7.00 12.73
CA HIS A 30 0.15 7.64 11.54
C HIS A 30 1.47 6.99 11.12
N VAL A 31 1.50 6.49 9.89
CA VAL A 31 2.71 5.96 9.26
C VAL A 31 3.08 6.81 8.04
N VAL A 32 4.38 7.05 7.86
CA VAL A 32 4.92 7.74 6.69
C VAL A 32 5.82 6.79 5.91
N ILE A 33 5.59 6.69 4.60
CA ILE A 33 6.34 5.81 3.70
C ILE A 33 7.01 6.65 2.61
N ILE A 34 8.30 6.38 2.37
CA ILE A 34 9.05 6.91 1.23
C ILE A 34 9.16 5.79 0.20
N MET A 35 8.53 5.97 -0.96
CA MET A 35 8.52 4.97 -2.04
C MET A 35 9.78 5.07 -2.90
N ASP A 36 10.91 4.61 -2.37
CA ASP A 36 12.17 4.55 -3.10
C ASP A 36 12.36 3.18 -3.79
N GLY A 37 13.19 3.15 -4.83
CA GLY A 37 13.67 1.92 -5.44
C GLY A 37 12.99 1.55 -6.76
N ASN A 38 11.87 2.18 -7.13
CA ASN A 38 11.09 1.86 -8.34
C ASN A 38 11.95 1.81 -9.62
N ARG A 39 12.78 2.83 -9.87
CA ARG A 39 13.68 2.86 -11.04
C ARG A 39 14.82 1.84 -10.95
N ARG A 40 15.34 1.58 -9.75
CA ARG A 40 16.38 0.57 -9.51
C ARG A 40 15.83 -0.84 -9.71
N TRP A 41 14.58 -1.08 -9.31
CA TRP A 41 13.86 -2.32 -9.59
C TRP A 41 13.67 -2.51 -11.10
N ALA A 42 13.10 -1.52 -11.80
CA ALA A 42 12.91 -1.62 -13.26
C ALA A 42 14.22 -1.91 -14.00
N ARG A 43 15.34 -1.26 -13.61
CA ARG A 43 16.66 -1.53 -14.20
C ARG A 43 17.13 -2.97 -13.98
N ARG A 44 16.89 -3.57 -12.81
CA ARG A 44 17.25 -4.96 -12.52
C ARG A 44 16.44 -5.95 -13.34
N GLU A 45 15.17 -5.64 -13.58
CA GLU A 45 14.26 -6.45 -14.39
C GLU A 45 14.41 -6.21 -15.91
N GLY A 46 15.30 -5.30 -16.34
CA GLY A 46 15.45 -4.94 -17.76
C GLY A 46 14.28 -4.15 -18.34
N LEU A 47 13.47 -3.50 -17.49
CA LEU A 47 12.28 -2.74 -17.82
C LEU A 47 12.53 -1.23 -17.89
N SER A 48 11.59 -0.50 -18.50
CA SER A 48 11.63 0.96 -18.55
C SER A 48 11.35 1.58 -17.16
N PRO A 49 11.84 2.80 -16.87
CA PRO A 49 11.57 3.48 -15.60
C PRO A 49 10.07 3.64 -15.29
N GLU A 50 9.24 3.87 -16.32
CA GLU A 50 7.78 4.01 -16.19
C GLU A 50 7.15 2.74 -15.64
N MET A 51 7.61 1.55 -16.06
CA MET A 51 7.15 0.28 -15.50
C MET A 51 7.47 0.15 -14.02
N GLY A 52 8.61 0.68 -13.57
CA GLY A 52 8.93 0.75 -12.15
C GLY A 52 7.98 1.66 -11.37
N HIS A 53 7.57 2.79 -11.95
CA HIS A 53 6.57 3.67 -11.35
C HIS A 53 5.19 3.00 -11.30
N TRP A 54 4.80 2.29 -12.36
CA TRP A 54 3.55 1.51 -12.41
C TRP A 54 3.53 0.42 -11.34
N GLN A 55 4.60 -0.36 -11.22
CA GLN A 55 4.73 -1.38 -10.18
C GLN A 55 4.66 -0.77 -8.77
N GLY A 56 5.28 0.40 -8.57
CA GLY A 56 5.19 1.12 -7.30
C GLY A 56 3.76 1.57 -6.96
N ALA A 57 2.97 1.96 -7.96
CA ALA A 57 1.57 2.33 -7.76
C ALA A 57 0.69 1.12 -7.38
N GLU A 58 0.90 -0.05 -8.00
CA GLU A 58 0.22 -1.28 -7.60
C GLU A 58 0.58 -1.69 -6.16
N GLN A 59 1.86 -1.58 -5.79
CA GLN A 59 2.28 -1.89 -4.41
C GLN A 59 1.69 -0.92 -3.39
N LEU A 60 1.52 0.35 -3.77
CA LEU A 60 0.87 1.33 -2.91
C LEU A 60 -0.58 0.95 -2.59
N ASP A 61 -1.31 0.40 -3.56
CA ASP A 61 -2.68 -0.06 -3.34
C ASP A 61 -2.75 -1.18 -2.27
N VAL A 62 -1.85 -2.17 -2.36
CA VAL A 62 -1.70 -3.22 -1.34
C VAL A 62 -1.38 -2.63 0.04
N ILE A 63 -0.47 -1.66 0.11
CA ILE A 63 -0.09 -1.00 1.36
C ILE A 63 -1.27 -0.23 1.98
N VAL A 64 -2.05 0.48 1.17
CA VAL A 64 -3.23 1.24 1.63
C VAL A 64 -4.25 0.29 2.24
N ARG A 65 -4.52 -0.85 1.61
CA ARG A 65 -5.43 -1.87 2.13
C ARG A 65 -4.91 -2.51 3.41
N ALA A 66 -3.63 -2.89 3.43
CA ALA A 66 -2.99 -3.42 4.63
C ALA A 66 -3.07 -2.45 5.81
N ALA A 67 -2.83 -1.16 5.56
CA ALA A 67 -2.95 -0.12 6.57
C ALA A 67 -4.40 0.03 7.08
N ALA A 68 -5.38 -0.07 6.19
CA ALA A 68 -6.79 -0.04 6.54
C ALA A 68 -7.20 -1.25 7.40
N ASP A 69 -6.77 -2.47 7.02
CA ASP A 69 -7.04 -3.71 7.76
C ASP A 69 -6.44 -3.68 9.16
N LEU A 70 -5.22 -3.13 9.30
CA LEU A 70 -4.57 -2.93 10.59
C LEU A 70 -5.19 -1.81 11.44
N GLY A 71 -6.08 -0.98 10.89
CA GLY A 71 -6.66 0.16 11.59
C GLY A 71 -5.72 1.38 11.73
N ILE A 72 -4.68 1.47 10.90
CA ILE A 72 -3.83 2.67 10.81
C ILE A 72 -4.67 3.83 10.25
N ARG A 73 -4.82 4.89 11.04
CA ARG A 73 -5.74 5.98 10.71
C ARG A 73 -5.21 6.94 9.65
N THR A 74 -3.89 7.11 9.57
CA THR A 74 -3.26 8.05 8.63
C THR A 74 -2.06 7.38 7.96
N LEU A 75 -2.03 7.42 6.64
CA LEU A 75 -0.89 7.02 5.83
C LEU A 75 -0.43 8.21 4.99
N THR A 76 0.84 8.59 5.12
CA THR A 76 1.46 9.60 4.25
C THR A 76 2.49 8.94 3.36
N VAL A 77 2.45 9.27 2.08
CA VAL A 77 3.32 8.65 1.09
C VAL A 77 4.07 9.72 0.33
N TYR A 78 5.39 9.64 0.33
CA TYR A 78 6.24 10.53 -0.46
C TYR A 78 6.35 10.01 -1.89
N SER A 79 5.49 10.55 -2.78
CA SER A 79 5.36 10.10 -4.17
C SER A 79 6.21 10.89 -5.16
N PHE A 80 6.48 12.16 -4.89
CA PHE A 80 7.30 13.03 -5.73
C PHE A 80 8.22 13.91 -4.89
N SER A 81 9.49 13.98 -5.30
CA SER A 81 10.46 14.93 -4.77
C SER A 81 10.57 16.14 -5.68
N THR A 82 10.82 17.30 -5.07
CA THR A 82 11.26 18.52 -5.76
C THR A 82 12.66 18.37 -6.32
#